data_AF-A0ABD0R1K3-F1
#
_entry.id   AF-A0ABD0R1K3-F1
#
_cell.length_a   1.000
_cell.length_b   1.000
_cell.length_c   1.000
_cell.angle_alpha   90.00
_cell.angle_beta   90.00
_cell.angle_gamma   90.00
#
_symmetry.space_group_name_H-M   'P 1'
#
loop_
_entity.id
_entity.type
_entity.pdbx_description
1 polymer ?
#
loop_
_entity_poly.entity_id
_entity_poly.type
_entity_poly.pdbx_seq_one_letter_code
_entity_poly.pdbx_strand_id
1 'polypeptide(L)'
;GTDNHLVLMDLRPQGMDGARAERVLELVSITANKNTCPGDKSALTPGGLRLGTPALTSRQFKESDFQQVVDFIDQGIKIALDVKKKT
;
A
#
# COMPACT_ATOMS: atom_id res chain seq x y z
N GLY A 1 -4.43 -9.54 -10.47
CA GLY A 1 -2.98 -9.75 -10.66
C GLY A 1 -2.40 -8.57 -11.39
N THR A 2 -1.24 -8.73 -12.02
CA THR A 2 -0.63 -7.71 -12.89
C THR A 2 0.09 -8.39 -14.04
N ASP A 3 0.13 -7.71 -15.20
CA ASP A 3 0.91 -8.10 -16.38
C ASP A 3 2.07 -7.11 -16.62
N ASN A 4 2.36 -6.25 -15.64
CA ASN A 4 3.40 -5.23 -15.75
C ASN A 4 4.10 -4.97 -14.40
N HIS A 5 4.77 -3.84 -14.28
CA HIS A 5 5.66 -3.48 -13.18
C HIS A 5 4.97 -2.93 -11.92
N LEU A 6 3.63 -2.84 -11.90
CA LEU A 6 2.88 -2.29 -10.76
C LEU A 6 1.69 -3.15 -10.36
N VAL A 7 1.23 -2.97 -9.12
CA VAL A 7 0.04 -3.59 -8.57
C VAL A 7 -0.84 -2.51 -7.94
N LEU A 8 -2.15 -2.61 -8.17
CA LEU A 8 -3.15 -1.81 -7.46
C LEU A 8 -3.78 -2.68 -6.37
N MET A 9 -3.49 -2.37 -5.11
CA MET A 9 -4.04 -3.05 -3.95
C MET A 9 -5.32 -2.35 -3.49
N ASP A 10 -6.41 -3.10 -3.33
CA ASP A 10 -7.67 -2.62 -2.76
C ASP A 10 -7.70 -2.90 -1.24
N LEU A 11 -7.75 -1.84 -0.44
CA LEU A 11 -7.74 -1.90 1.03
C LEU A 11 -9.15 -1.88 1.64
N ARG A 12 -10.19 -1.65 0.84
CA ARG A 12 -11.58 -1.58 1.31
C ARG A 12 -12.07 -2.87 1.98
N PRO A 13 -11.74 -4.09 1.50
CA PRO A 13 -12.13 -5.32 2.19
C PRO A 13 -11.56 -5.45 3.61
N GLN A 14 -10.45 -4.77 3.88
CA GLN A 14 -9.84 -4.72 5.22
C GLN A 14 -10.40 -3.55 6.06
N GLY A 15 -11.34 -2.77 5.52
CA GLY A 15 -11.87 -1.59 6.17
C GLY A 15 -10.86 -0.44 6.27
N MET A 16 -9.87 -0.37 5.39
CA MET A 16 -8.84 0.68 5.35
C MET A 16 -8.96 1.52 4.07
N ASP A 17 -8.51 2.77 4.13
CA ASP A 17 -8.38 3.64 2.95
C ASP A 17 -6.91 3.93 2.62
N GLY A 18 -6.64 4.21 1.36
CA GLY A 18 -5.30 4.44 0.84
C GLY A 18 -4.64 5.69 1.43
N ALA A 19 -5.39 6.72 1.82
CA ALA A 19 -4.81 7.94 2.38
C ALA A 19 -4.21 7.71 3.77
N ARG A 20 -4.92 7.00 4.64
CA ARG A 20 -4.40 6.60 5.96
C ARG A 20 -3.23 5.63 5.84
N ALA A 21 -3.36 4.62 4.97
CA ALA A 21 -2.30 3.63 4.76
C ALA A 21 -1.01 4.28 4.20
N GLU A 22 -1.13 5.15 3.20
CA GLU A 22 -0.01 5.92 2.63
C GLU A 22 0.74 6.68 3.72
N ARG A 23 0.01 7.40 4.60
CA ARG A 23 0.64 8.20 5.64
C ARG A 23 1.40 7.35 6.67
N VAL A 24 0.84 6.22 7.09
CA VAL A 24 1.52 5.33 8.06
C VAL A 24 2.76 4.69 7.44
N LEU A 25 2.67 4.25 6.18
CA LEU A 25 3.81 3.68 5.47
C LEU A 25 4.93 4.70 5.27
N GLU A 26 4.59 5.95 4.96
CA GLU A 26 5.55 7.04 4.82
C GLU A 26 6.35 7.28 6.11
N LEU A 27 5.70 7.20 7.28
CA LEU A 27 6.36 7.38 8.58
C LEU A 27 7.38 6.28 8.90
N VAL A 28 7.24 5.10 8.30
CA VAL A 28 8.19 3.98 8.42
C VAL A 28 9.10 3.84 7.20
N SER A 29 9.30 4.93 6.45
CA SER A 29 10.17 5.00 5.27
C SER A 29 9.75 4.12 4.08
N ILE A 30 8.46 3.79 3.97
CA ILE A 30 7.88 3.11 2.81
C ILE A 30 7.05 4.12 2.02
N THR A 31 7.61 4.62 0.92
CA THR A 31 6.89 5.54 0.04
C THR A 31 6.03 4.75 -0.96
N ALA A 32 4.72 4.83 -0.78
CA ALA A 32 3.70 4.34 -1.73
C ALA A 32 2.74 5.47 -2.07
N ASN A 33 1.86 5.28 -3.05
CA ASN A 33 0.90 6.31 -3.46
C ASN A 33 -0.54 5.80 -3.35
N LYS A 34 -1.40 6.57 -2.68
CA LYS A 34 -2.85 6.32 -2.68
C LYS A 34 -3.40 6.45 -4.09
N ASN A 35 -4.29 5.53 -4.48
CA ASN A 35 -4.84 5.48 -5.83
C ASN A 35 -6.30 5.06 -5.79
N THR A 36 -7.15 5.70 -6.59
CA THR A 36 -8.56 5.33 -6.70
C THR A 36 -8.71 3.90 -7.24
N CYS A 37 -9.65 3.16 -6.68
CA CYS A 37 -10.08 1.86 -7.17
C CYS A 37 -11.42 2.00 -7.91
N PRO A 38 -11.72 1.10 -8.87
CA PRO A 38 -13.06 0.99 -9.42
C PRO A 38 -14.11 0.88 -8.30
N GLY A 39 -15.15 1.71 -8.37
CA GLY A 39 -16.21 1.81 -7.36
C GLY A 39 -15.95 2.81 -6.23
N ASP A 40 -14.80 3.49 -6.18
CA ASP A 40 -14.59 4.56 -5.22
C ASP A 40 -15.49 5.76 -5.49
N LYS A 41 -16.12 6.27 -4.43
CA LYS A 41 -16.99 7.46 -4.49
C LYS A 41 -16.23 8.77 -4.31
N SER A 42 -15.01 8.72 -3.76
CA SER A 42 -14.22 9.89 -3.37
C SER A 42 -12.81 9.78 -3.92
N ALA A 43 -12.36 10.82 -4.62
CA ALA A 43 -10.98 10.95 -5.08
C ALA A 43 -10.03 11.37 -3.95
N LEU A 44 -10.54 12.05 -2.91
CA LEU A 44 -9.74 12.55 -1.78
C LEU A 44 -9.37 11.42 -0.80
N THR A 45 -10.25 10.43 -0.65
CA THR A 45 -10.06 9.27 0.23
C THR A 45 -10.26 7.99 -0.58
N PRO A 46 -9.31 7.66 -1.47
CA PRO A 46 -9.42 6.47 -2.29
C PRO A 46 -9.23 5.20 -1.46
N GLY A 47 -9.78 4.09 -1.91
CA GLY A 47 -9.67 2.78 -1.26
C GLY A 47 -8.38 2.02 -1.58
N GLY A 48 -7.56 2.51 -2.51
CA GLY A 48 -6.43 1.77 -3.04
C GLY A 48 -5.05 2.33 -2.75
N LEU A 49 -4.06 1.46 -2.92
CA LEU A 49 -2.63 1.79 -2.86
C LEU A 49 -1.93 1.22 -4.10
N ARG A 50 -1.14 2.05 -4.79
CA ARG A 50 -0.35 1.65 -5.96
C ARG A 50 1.09 1.34 -5.53
N LEU A 51 1.53 0.13 -5.84
CA LEU A 51 2.88 -0.37 -5.56
C LEU A 51 3.60 -0.67 -6.87
N GLY A 52 4.88 -0.31 -6.97
CA GLY A 52 5.70 -0.55 -8.16
C GLY A 52 7.05 -1.15 -7.80
N THR A 53 7.51 -2.10 -8.61
CA THR A 53 8.79 -2.79 -8.42
C THR A 53 10.04 -2.09 -8.99
N PRO A 54 9.98 -1.24 -10.05
CA PRO A 54 11.19 -0.80 -10.77
C PRO A 54 12.29 -0.19 -9.88
N ALA A 55 11.92 0.69 -8.94
CA ALA A 55 12.90 1.38 -8.10
C ALA A 55 13.70 0.44 -7.20
N LEU A 56 13.06 -0.60 -6.63
CA LEU A 56 13.72 -1.59 -5.79
C LEU A 56 14.47 -2.63 -6.63
N THR A 57 13.91 -3.04 -7.77
CA THR A 57 14.59 -3.95 -8.70
C THR A 57 15.89 -3.34 -9.25
N SER A 58 15.93 -2.03 -9.54
CA SER A 58 17.17 -1.33 -9.91
C SER A 58 18.23 -1.34 -8.79
N ARG A 59 17.82 -1.59 -7.54
CA ARG A 59 18.69 -1.80 -6.37
C ARG A 59 18.96 -3.28 -6.11
N GLN A 60 18.77 -4.14 -7.12
CA GLN A 60 19.07 -5.57 -7.12
C GLN A 60 18.13 -6.44 -6.25
N PHE A 61 16.94 -5.92 -5.89
CA PHE A 61 15.94 -6.73 -5.18
C PHE A 61 15.41 -7.86 -6.05
N LYS A 62 15.29 -9.04 -5.45
CA LYS A 62 14.72 -10.27 -6.01
C LYS A 62 13.39 -10.62 -5.34
N GLU A 63 12.77 -11.70 -5.81
CA GLU A 63 11.46 -12.18 -5.35
C GLU A 63 11.41 -12.39 -3.82
N SER A 64 12.47 -12.92 -3.23
CA SER A 64 12.58 -13.10 -1.77
C SER A 64 12.60 -11.78 -1.01
N ASP A 65 13.25 -10.75 -1.57
CA ASP A 65 13.31 -9.43 -0.95
C ASP A 65 11.94 -8.74 -1.02
N PHE A 66 11.21 -8.94 -2.13
CA PHE A 66 9.84 -8.44 -2.25
C PHE A 66 8.87 -9.11 -1.28
N GLN A 67 9.07 -10.39 -0.94
CA GLN A 67 8.29 -11.03 0.13
C GLN A 67 8.48 -10.29 1.46
N GLN A 68 9.73 -9.94 1.79
CA GLN A 68 10.03 -9.16 3.00
C GLN A 68 9.47 -7.73 2.94
N VAL A 69 9.52 -7.08 1.77
CA VAL A 69 8.88 -5.76 1.56
C VAL A 69 7.38 -5.83 1.84
N VAL A 70 6.70 -6.88 1.35
CA VAL A 70 5.27 -7.10 1.59
C VAL A 70 4.99 -7.32 3.08
N ASP A 71 5.84 -8.04 3.79
CA ASP A 71 5.69 -8.23 5.24
C ASP A 71 5.77 -6.90 6.01
N PHE A 72 6.67 -5.98 5.61
CA PHE A 72 6.73 -4.64 6.19
C PHE A 72 5.48 -3.80 5.86
N ILE A 73 4.97 -3.90 4.63
CA ILE A 73 3.74 -3.21 4.21
C ILE A 73 2.56 -3.72 5.04
N ASP A 74 2.42 -5.04 5.21
CA ASP A 74 1.36 -5.65 6.01
C ASP A 74 1.41 -5.20 7.48
N GLN A 75 2.60 -5.13 8.08
CA GLN A 75 2.78 -4.57 9.42
C GLN A 75 2.33 -3.10 9.49
N GLY A 76 2.71 -2.29 8.50
CA GLY A 76 2.26 -0.89 8.41
C GLY A 76 0.75 -0.75 8.31
N ILE A 77 0.09 -1.59 7.51
CA ILE A 77 -1.38 -1.60 7.38
C ILE A 77 -2.06 -2.02 8.69
N LYS A 78 -1.52 -3.03 9.39
CA LYS A 78 -2.03 -3.44 10.71
C LYS A 78 -1.92 -2.30 11.75
N ILE A 79 -0.80 -1.58 11.77
CA ILE A 79 -0.65 -0.38 12.60
C ILE A 79 -1.71 0.66 12.24
N ALA A 80 -1.93 0.92 10.95
CA ALA A 80 -2.95 1.87 10.50
C ALA A 80 -4.36 1.45 10.95
N LEU A 81 -4.68 0.15 10.88
CA LEU A 81 -5.96 -0.39 11.35
C LEU A 81 -6.15 -0.18 12.85
N ASP A 82 -5.11 -0.43 13.65
CA ASP A 82 -5.18 -0.27 15.09
C ASP A 82 -5.27 1.20 15.52
N VAL A 83 -4.63 2.11 14.80
CA VAL A 83 -4.80 3.56 15.00
C VAL A 83 -6.23 3.97 14.65
N LYS A 84 -6.76 3.51 13.51
CA LYS A 84 -8.12 3.83 13.08
C LYS A 84 -9.19 3.37 14.08
N LYS A 85 -9.00 2.25 14.78
CA LYS A 85 -9.95 1.79 15.82
C LYS A 85 -9.98 2.71 17.05
N LYS A 86 -8.93 3.49 17.29
CA LYS A 86 -8.77 4.34 18.47
C LYS A 86 -9.22 5.79 18.23
N THR A 87 -9.54 6.15 17.00
CA THR A 87 -9.96 7.49 16.57
C THR A 87 -11.33 7.44 15.91
#